data_AF-A0A919TY09-F1
#
_entry.id   AF-A0A919TY09-F1
#
_cell.length_a   1.000
_cell.length_b   1.000
_cell.length_c   1.000
_cell.angle_alpha   90.00
_cell.angle_beta   90.00
_cell.angle_gamma   90.00
#
_symmetry.space_group_name_H-M   'P 1'
#
loop_
_entity.id
_entity.type
_entity.pdbx_description
1 polymer ?
#
loop_
_entity_poly.entity_id
_entity_poly.type
_entity_poly.pdbx_seq_one_letter_code
_entity_poly.pdbx_strand_id
1 'polypeptide(L)'
;MLTFTNSAEQAAWTLAEALTDKGFAAMKQAEEAAEAFQSGKMAMRRQFKARGLSLIDADIRWSGTTQAKKALSDNEWYMAQAAMYNEAAAVQYAKALYLKKS
;
A
#
# COMPACT_ATOMS: atom_id res chain seq x y z
N MET A 1 -13.91 19.08 18.09
CA MET A 1 -14.44 17.75 18.50
C MET A 1 -15.59 17.43 17.56
N LEU A 2 -15.56 16.30 16.85
CA LEU A 2 -16.72 15.86 16.06
C LEU A 2 -17.88 15.58 17.02
N THR A 3 -19.04 16.20 16.79
CA THR A 3 -20.27 15.94 17.54
C THR A 3 -21.12 14.94 16.77
N PHE A 4 -21.32 13.77 17.36
CA PHE A 4 -22.20 12.72 16.86
C PHE A 4 -23.61 12.90 17.45
N THR A 5 -24.66 12.66 16.67
CA THR A 5 -26.06 12.80 17.10
C THR A 5 -26.61 11.50 17.67
N ASN A 6 -26.01 10.35 17.34
CA ASN A 6 -26.40 9.04 17.84
C ASN A 6 -25.23 8.03 17.86
N SER A 7 -25.43 6.92 18.57
CA SER A 7 -24.42 5.86 18.71
C SER A 7 -24.10 5.14 17.40
N ALA A 8 -25.06 5.06 16.47
CA ALA A 8 -24.86 4.39 15.19
C ALA A 8 -23.96 5.22 14.25
N GLU A 9 -24.12 6.55 14.24
CA GLU A 9 -23.22 7.49 13.56
C GLU A 9 -21.80 7.34 14.10
N GLN A 10 -21.65 7.38 15.43
CA GLN A 10 -20.34 7.25 16.08
C GLN A 10 -19.68 5.91 15.77
N ALA A 11 -20.44 4.82 15.79
CA ALA A 11 -19.91 3.48 15.46
C ALA A 11 -19.46 3.38 14.01
N ALA A 12 -20.25 3.92 13.06
CA ALA A 12 -19.89 3.96 11.65
C ALA A 12 -18.64 4.82 11.42
N TRP A 13 -18.56 6.00 12.06
CA TRP A 13 -17.37 6.86 11.99
C TRP A 13 -16.12 6.17 12.55
N THR A 14 -16.24 5.56 13.74
CA THR A 14 -15.12 4.87 14.39
C THR A 14 -14.60 3.71 13.55
N LEU A 15 -15.50 2.96 12.92
CA LEU A 15 -15.11 1.89 12.00
C LEU A 15 -14.44 2.43 10.73
N ALA A 16 -14.91 3.56 10.21
CA ALA A 16 -14.29 4.21 9.05
C ALA A 16 -12.83 4.59 9.35
N GLU A 17 -12.57 5.26 10.47
CA GLU A 17 -11.21 5.63 10.90
C GLU A 17 -10.31 4.39 11.04
N ALA A 18 -10.81 3.33 11.70
CA ALA A 18 -10.06 2.10 11.89
C ALA A 18 -9.73 1.39 10.55
N LEU A 19 -10.59 1.52 9.54
CA LEU A 19 -10.34 1.00 8.19
C LEU A 19 -9.33 1.88 7.45
N THR A 20 -9.44 3.20 7.58
CA THR A 20 -8.47 4.16 7.03
C THR A 20 -7.07 3.93 7.59
N ASP A 21 -6.93 3.69 8.89
CA ASP A 21 -5.64 3.36 9.52
C ASP A 21 -5.02 2.07 8.92
N LYS A 22 -5.85 1.04 8.68
CA LYS A 22 -5.41 -0.19 7.99
C LYS A 22 -5.01 0.08 6.54
N GLY A 23 -5.75 0.94 5.85
CA GLY A 23 -5.42 1.40 4.50
C GLY A 23 -4.05 2.06 4.45
N PHE A 24 -3.77 3.00 5.36
CA PHE A 24 -2.47 3.65 5.46
C PHE A 24 -1.33 2.68 5.81
N ALA A 25 -1.58 1.74 6.74
CA ALA A 25 -0.60 0.71 7.07
C ALA A 25 -0.25 -0.16 5.84
N ALA A 26 -1.26 -0.55 5.05
CA ALA A 26 -1.05 -1.30 3.82
C ALA A 26 -0.29 -0.47 2.77
N MET A 27 -0.63 0.81 2.58
CA MET A 27 0.12 1.70 1.68
C MET A 27 1.60 1.80 2.06
N LYS A 28 1.88 1.96 3.36
CA LYS A 28 3.27 1.98 3.85
C LYS A 28 4.03 0.69 3.50
N GLN A 29 3.40 -0.46 3.69
CA GLN A 29 4.01 -1.74 3.32
C GLN A 29 4.22 -1.87 1.80
N ALA A 30 3.31 -1.34 0.99
CA ALA A 30 3.47 -1.29 -0.45
C ALA A 30 4.68 -0.42 -0.85
N GLU A 31 4.84 0.75 -0.22
CA GLU A 31 5.97 1.66 -0.45
C GLU A 31 7.31 0.99 -0.09
N GLU A 32 7.38 0.33 1.06
CA GLU A 32 8.57 -0.41 1.51
C GLU A 32 8.94 -1.54 0.51
N ALA A 33 7.95 -2.26 -0.01
CA ALA A 33 8.16 -3.29 -1.02
C ALA A 33 8.65 -2.70 -2.36
N ALA A 34 8.10 -1.56 -2.78
CA ALA A 34 8.55 -0.85 -3.98
C ALA A 34 10.00 -0.36 -3.82
N GLU A 35 10.35 0.20 -2.67
CA GLU A 35 11.71 0.65 -2.37
C GLU A 35 12.70 -0.53 -2.34
N ALA A 36 12.31 -1.68 -1.77
CA ALA A 36 13.13 -2.89 -1.80
C ALA A 36 13.41 -3.35 -3.25
N PHE A 37 12.41 -3.28 -4.14
CA PHE A 37 12.62 -3.58 -5.54
C PHE A 37 13.59 -2.60 -6.22
N GLN A 38 13.40 -1.29 -6.03
CA GLN A 38 14.23 -0.27 -6.68
C GLN A 38 15.66 -0.26 -6.16
N SER A 39 15.86 -0.38 -4.85
CA SER A 39 17.18 -0.43 -4.23
C SER A 39 17.99 -1.65 -4.70
N GLY A 40 17.37 -2.83 -4.75
CA GLY A 40 17.99 -4.04 -5.29
C GLY A 40 18.34 -3.92 -6.78
N LYS A 41 17.45 -3.30 -7.58
CA LYS A 41 17.72 -2.98 -8.98
C LYS A 41 18.95 -2.10 -9.14
N MET A 42 19.05 -1.02 -8.35
CA MET A 42 20.19 -0.10 -8.39
C MET A 42 21.48 -0.78 -7.92
N ALA A 43 21.42 -1.64 -6.91
CA ALA A 43 22.56 -2.41 -6.45
C ALA A 43 23.10 -3.33 -7.56
N MET A 44 22.20 -4.08 -8.24
CA MET A 44 22.60 -4.96 -9.35
C MET A 44 23.22 -4.18 -10.50
N ARG A 45 22.63 -3.05 -10.89
CA ARG A 45 23.19 -2.15 -11.91
C ARG A 45 24.60 -1.69 -11.56
N ARG A 46 24.85 -1.30 -10.30
CA ARG A 46 26.19 -0.90 -9.84
C ARG A 46 27.20 -2.05 -9.97
N GLN A 47 26.82 -3.27 -9.58
CA GLN A 47 27.68 -4.45 -9.71
C GLN A 47 28.02 -4.78 -11.17
N PHE A 48 27.04 -4.72 -12.07
CA PHE A 48 27.25 -4.97 -13.50
C PHE A 48 28.11 -3.88 -14.13
N LYS A 49 27.84 -2.61 -13.82
CA LYS A 49 28.67 -1.49 -14.29
C LYS A 49 30.12 -1.62 -13.85
N ALA A 50 30.38 -2.03 -12.61
CA ALA A 50 31.74 -2.26 -12.10
C ALA A 50 32.48 -3.39 -12.84
N ARG A 51 31.74 -4.31 -13.48
CA ARG A 51 32.28 -5.41 -14.30
C ARG A 51 32.29 -5.08 -15.80
N GLY A 52 31.93 -3.86 -16.21
CA GLY A 52 31.81 -3.48 -17.61
C GLY A 52 30.66 -4.16 -18.36
N LEU A 53 29.66 -4.69 -17.63
CA LEU A 53 28.51 -5.40 -18.19
C LEU A 53 27.34 -4.45 -18.48
N SER A 54 26.43 -4.90 -19.35
CA SER A 54 25.22 -4.16 -19.74
C SER A 54 24.30 -3.89 -18.54
N LEU A 55 23.77 -2.67 -18.45
CA LEU A 55 22.74 -2.31 -17.46
C LEU A 55 21.40 -3.00 -17.75
N ILE A 56 21.14 -3.33 -19.01
CA ILE A 56 19.92 -4.05 -19.41
C ILE A 56 19.97 -5.48 -18.84
N ASP A 57 21.12 -6.14 -18.95
CA ASP A 57 21.30 -7.49 -18.40
C ASP A 57 21.22 -7.48 -16.87
N ALA A 58 21.69 -6.40 -16.22
CA ALA A 58 21.53 -6.21 -14.78
C ALA A 58 20.05 -6.17 -14.37
N ASP A 59 19.22 -5.44 -15.12
CA ASP A 59 17.78 -5.32 -14.88
C ASP A 59 17.05 -6.65 -15.09
N ILE A 60 17.37 -7.36 -16.18
CA ILE A 60 16.82 -8.70 -16.47
C ILE A 60 17.22 -9.65 -15.34
N ARG A 61 18.49 -9.63 -14.93
CA ARG A 61 19.00 -10.51 -13.87
C ARG A 61 18.33 -10.22 -12.53
N TRP A 62 18.21 -8.95 -12.15
CA TRP A 62 17.53 -8.55 -10.92
C TRP A 62 16.06 -9.00 -10.93
N SER A 63 15.33 -8.70 -12.00
CA SER A 63 13.90 -9.03 -12.13
C SER A 63 13.64 -10.55 -12.09
N GLY A 64 14.62 -11.36 -12.50
CA GLY A 64 14.55 -12.83 -12.40
C GLY A 64 14.74 -13.39 -10.99
N THR A 65 15.24 -12.60 -10.03
CA THR A 65 15.51 -13.08 -8.66
C THR A 65 14.24 -13.31 -7.86
N THR A 66 14.29 -14.23 -6.90
CA THR A 66 13.19 -14.47 -5.95
C THR A 66 12.87 -13.22 -5.12
N GLN A 67 13.89 -12.43 -4.75
CA GLN A 67 13.72 -11.20 -3.98
C GLN A 67 12.94 -10.15 -4.77
N ALA A 68 13.28 -9.93 -6.04
CA ALA A 68 12.57 -9.00 -6.90
C ALA A 68 11.11 -9.43 -7.13
N LYS A 69 10.88 -10.72 -7.39
CA LYS A 69 9.52 -11.27 -7.55
C LYS A 69 8.68 -11.11 -6.28
N LYS A 70 9.27 -11.38 -5.12
CA LYS A 70 8.61 -11.17 -3.82
C LYS A 70 8.26 -9.70 -3.61
N ALA A 71 9.20 -8.78 -3.85
CA ALA A 71 8.96 -7.35 -3.68
C ALA A 71 7.82 -6.82 -4.59
N LEU A 72 7.74 -7.30 -5.84
CA LEU A 72 6.63 -6.97 -6.73
C LEU A 72 5.30 -7.56 -6.23
N SER A 73 5.29 -8.84 -5.86
CA SER A 73 4.09 -9.52 -5.35
C SER A 73 3.58 -8.88 -4.06
N ASP A 74 4.48 -8.53 -3.13
CA ASP A 74 4.14 -7.87 -1.88
C ASP A 74 3.55 -6.48 -2.16
N ASN A 75 4.18 -5.70 -3.05
CA ASN A 75 3.66 -4.38 -3.45
C ASN A 75 2.25 -4.49 -4.02
N GLU A 76 2.01 -5.39 -4.99
CA GLU A 76 0.69 -5.60 -5.60
C GLU A 76 -0.36 -5.99 -4.55
N TRP A 77 -0.02 -6.92 -3.65
CA TRP A 77 -0.90 -7.39 -2.59
C TRP A 77 -1.29 -6.27 -1.61
N TYR A 78 -0.31 -5.48 -1.16
CA TYR A 78 -0.57 -4.39 -0.23
C TYR A 78 -1.31 -3.22 -0.89
N MET A 79 -1.06 -2.93 -2.16
CA MET A 79 -1.86 -1.95 -2.92
C MET A 79 -3.32 -2.39 -3.04
N ALA A 80 -3.59 -3.66 -3.34
CA ALA A 80 -4.95 -4.19 -3.38
C ALA A 80 -5.66 -4.11 -2.02
N GLN A 81 -4.96 -4.44 -0.93
CA GLN A 81 -5.50 -4.29 0.43
C GLN A 81 -5.78 -2.83 0.79
N ALA A 82 -4.88 -1.91 0.44
CA ALA A 82 -5.07 -0.49 0.68
C ALA A 82 -6.32 0.04 -0.03
N ALA A 83 -6.51 -0.32 -1.31
CA ALA A 83 -7.72 0.03 -2.06
C ALA A 83 -8.98 -0.51 -1.40
N MET A 84 -9.00 -1.80 -1.03
CA MET A 84 -10.14 -2.42 -0.35
C MET A 84 -10.48 -1.71 0.97
N TYR A 85 -9.50 -1.41 1.81
CA TYR A 85 -9.73 -0.72 3.09
C TYR A 85 -10.22 0.71 2.89
N ASN A 86 -9.68 1.43 1.91
CA ASN A 86 -10.10 2.80 1.61
C ASN A 86 -11.54 2.85 1.06
N GLU A 87 -11.92 1.91 0.19
CA GLU A 87 -13.30 1.78 -0.29
C GLU A 87 -14.26 1.45 0.86
N ALA A 88 -13.89 0.50 1.71
CA ALA A 88 -14.69 0.14 2.88
C ALA A 88 -14.85 1.32 3.87
N ALA A 89 -13.77 2.08 4.11
CA ALA A 89 -13.81 3.27 4.93
C ALA A 89 -14.74 4.34 4.34
N ALA A 90 -14.66 4.59 3.03
CA ALA A 90 -15.52 5.55 2.34
C ALA A 90 -17.02 5.21 2.49
N VAL A 91 -17.37 3.91 2.40
CA VAL A 91 -18.74 3.45 2.64
C VAL A 91 -19.19 3.71 4.07
N GLN A 92 -18.32 3.48 5.07
CA GLN A 92 -18.66 3.75 6.47
C GLN A 92 -18.77 5.24 6.78
N TYR A 93 -17.93 6.09 6.20
CA TYR A 93 -18.09 7.54 6.28
C TYR A 93 -19.42 8.00 5.67
N ALA A 94 -19.78 7.48 4.49
CA ALA A 94 -21.06 7.78 3.86
C ALA A 94 -22.24 7.35 4.75
N LYS A 95 -22.15 6.18 5.37
CA LYS A 95 -23.15 5.70 6.35
C LYS A 95 -23.25 6.62 7.58
N ALA A 96 -22.13 7.06 8.14
CA ALA A 96 -22.14 8.00 9.26
C ALA A 96 -22.82 9.32 8.87
N LEU A 97 -22.50 9.87 7.69
CA LEU A 97 -23.14 11.08 7.17
C LEU A 97 -24.65 10.91 6.96
N TYR A 98 -25.09 9.74 6.50
CA TYR A 98 -26.51 9.42 6.35
C TYR A 98 -27.22 9.40 7.72
N LEU A 99 -26.63 8.71 8.71
CA LEU A 99 -27.18 8.59 10.07
C LEU A 99 -27.21 9.91 10.84
N LYS A 100 -26.38 10.88 10.47
CA LYS A 100 -26.40 12.23 11.03
C LYS A 100 -27.57 13.08 10.53
N LYS A 101 -27.96 12.86 9.27
CA LYS A 101 -29.04 13.61 8.59
C LYS A 101 -30.42 12.98 8.79
N SER A 102 -30.47 11.74 9.26
CA SER A 102 -31.69 11.00 9.55
C SER A 102 -32.18 11.25 10.97
#